data_AF-A0A9X0CAL0-F1
#
_entry.id   AF-A0A9X0CAL0-F1
#
_cell.length_a   1.000
_cell.length_b   1.000
_cell.length_c   1.000
_cell.angle_alpha   90.00
_cell.angle_beta   90.00
_cell.angle_gamma   90.00
#
_symmetry.space_group_name_H-M   'P 1'
#
loop_
_entity.id
_entity.type
_entity.pdbx_description
1 polymer ?
#
loop_
_entity_poly.entity_id
_entity_poly.type
_entity_poly.pdbx_seq_one_letter_code
_entity_poly.pdbx_strand_id
1 'polypeptide(L)'
;METPASVFLYLSDLLEIAYGTISAVTCAQLKDNTKPCLNKIANADLERLKESFGDLFTILNDTESSLHDKDGVFNTVLGQLIKTCLCRQRHRQNSEEAKSQWLKELHNDEKRHQLRCKLKIYLFERLEDESIISISVPPPGTDFELCKSKTSPNNKASVQFKVTGKLLEPLGKTDRKPGHIYLISHPREPKMFKIGYTTRPERRFGEHRRCYEEFNEVTSDYIPYVRRIEQLIITEFSLKHYRLKEKCNRCNKSHKEWLQVNKATLLASFNKWVKFAKAHRSPYDEEGNFKTKTVALPPPCMDFKTPSPTPTKKGSRRQSDGASPQESTPSKSAPVKSDIRTIGEEVSESNSDDSDYGCKTDHSRVSRLSVRLAAARIK
;
A
#
# COMPACT_ATOMS: atom_id res chain seq x y z
N MET A 1 54.35 3.05 -0.10
CA MET A 1 53.07 3.20 -0.83
C MET A 1 52.01 2.57 0.03
N GLU A 2 51.03 3.34 0.51
CA GLU A 2 49.90 2.78 1.26
C GLU A 2 49.03 1.96 0.31
N THR A 3 48.76 0.70 0.67
CA THR A 3 47.79 -0.12 -0.07
C THR A 3 46.41 0.54 0.05
N PRO A 4 45.70 0.77 -1.06
CA PRO A 4 44.38 1.41 -1.01
C PRO A 4 43.44 0.57 -0.14
N ALA A 5 42.65 1.26 0.70
CA ALA A 5 41.67 0.60 1.56
C ALA A 5 40.65 -0.18 0.73
N SER A 6 40.31 -1.39 1.18
CA SER A 6 39.28 -2.22 0.57
C SER A 6 37.90 -1.57 0.72
N VAL A 7 37.11 -1.54 -0.35
CA VAL A 7 35.73 -1.02 -0.34
C VAL A 7 34.75 -2.16 -0.60
N PHE A 8 33.61 -2.16 0.11
CA PHE A 8 32.58 -3.19 0.03
C PHE A 8 31.23 -2.62 -0.41
N LEU A 9 30.34 -3.47 -0.92
CA LEU A 9 28.94 -3.12 -1.11
C LEU A 9 28.29 -2.68 0.21
N TYR A 10 27.30 -1.78 0.11
CA TYR A 10 26.47 -1.42 1.26
C TYR A 10 25.55 -2.58 1.65
N LEU A 11 25.12 -2.61 2.91
CA LEU A 11 24.18 -3.63 3.39
C LEU A 11 22.85 -3.59 2.62
N SER A 12 22.42 -2.39 2.20
CA SER A 12 21.22 -2.24 1.36
C SER A 12 21.33 -2.92 0.01
N ASP A 13 22.52 -2.93 -0.59
CA ASP A 13 22.75 -3.51 -1.92
C ASP A 13 22.88 -5.03 -1.80
N LEU A 14 23.52 -5.51 -0.73
CA LEU A 14 23.57 -6.94 -0.40
C LEU A 14 22.19 -7.52 -0.11
N LEU A 15 21.30 -6.74 0.51
CA LEU A 15 19.92 -7.13 0.72
C LEU A 15 19.17 -7.31 -0.61
N GLU A 16 19.35 -6.39 -1.56
CA GLU A 16 18.78 -6.50 -2.91
C GLU A 16 19.34 -7.70 -3.66
N ILE A 17 20.59 -8.08 -3.46
CA ILE A 17 21.17 -9.31 -4.01
C ILE A 17 20.54 -10.55 -3.33
N ALA A 18 20.36 -10.52 -2.00
CA ALA A 18 19.85 -11.65 -1.24
C ALA A 18 18.36 -11.95 -1.51
N TYR A 19 17.53 -10.92 -1.71
CA TYR A 19 16.09 -11.07 -1.89
C TYR A 19 15.56 -10.66 -3.26
N GLY A 20 16.41 -10.09 -4.12
CA GLY A 20 16.04 -9.74 -5.49
C GLY A 20 15.98 -10.96 -6.42
N THR A 21 15.72 -10.69 -7.70
CA THR A 21 15.63 -11.72 -8.76
C THR A 21 17.00 -12.26 -9.20
N ILE A 22 18.10 -11.78 -8.61
CA ILE A 22 19.45 -12.16 -9.01
C ILE A 22 19.75 -13.55 -8.49
N SER A 23 20.03 -14.48 -9.39
CA SER A 23 20.14 -15.92 -9.08
C SER A 23 21.49 -16.35 -8.47
N ALA A 24 22.45 -15.42 -8.32
CA ALA A 24 23.78 -15.73 -7.86
C ALA A 24 24.32 -14.65 -6.92
N VAL A 25 24.74 -15.06 -5.73
CA VAL A 25 25.42 -14.18 -4.77
C VAL A 25 26.86 -13.97 -5.22
N THR A 26 27.24 -12.71 -5.41
CA THR A 26 28.62 -12.31 -5.69
C THR A 26 29.31 -11.83 -4.42
N CYS A 27 30.64 -11.84 -4.43
CA CYS A 27 31.44 -11.35 -3.32
C CYS A 27 31.24 -9.84 -3.13
N ALA A 28 31.04 -9.42 -1.87
CA ALA A 28 30.71 -8.04 -1.51
C ALA A 28 31.85 -7.04 -1.73
N GLN A 29 33.10 -7.49 -1.74
CA GLN A 29 34.23 -6.60 -2.01
C GLN A 29 34.22 -6.08 -3.45
N LEU A 30 34.39 -4.77 -3.61
CA LEU A 30 34.50 -4.11 -4.90
C LEU A 30 35.94 -4.19 -5.42
N LYS A 31 36.08 -4.62 -6.67
CA LYS A 31 37.31 -4.47 -7.45
C LYS A 31 37.36 -3.05 -7.98
N ASP A 32 38.52 -2.40 -7.82
CA ASP A 32 38.78 -1.04 -8.29
C ASP A 32 37.70 -0.04 -7.83
N ASN A 33 37.15 -0.25 -6.63
CA ASN A 33 36.08 0.54 -5.99
C ASN A 33 34.78 0.71 -6.81
N THR A 34 34.59 -0.05 -7.88
CA THR A 34 33.50 0.19 -8.84
C THR A 34 32.66 -1.03 -9.16
N LYS A 35 33.23 -2.24 -9.13
CA LYS A 35 32.52 -3.46 -9.55
C LYS A 35 32.62 -4.57 -8.51
N PRO A 36 31.53 -5.28 -8.19
CA PRO A 36 31.60 -6.43 -7.30
C PRO A 36 32.59 -7.47 -7.82
N CYS A 37 33.26 -8.16 -6.90
CA CYS A 37 34.08 -9.30 -7.24
C CYS A 37 33.21 -10.40 -7.88
N LEU A 38 33.61 -10.85 -9.08
CA LEU A 38 32.87 -11.84 -9.88
C LEU A 38 32.99 -13.29 -9.35
N ASN A 39 33.80 -13.51 -8.31
CA ASN A 39 33.87 -14.83 -7.69
C ASN A 39 32.51 -15.14 -7.06
N LYS A 40 31.86 -16.18 -7.58
CA LYS A 40 30.60 -16.68 -7.04
C LYS A 40 30.82 -17.19 -5.63
N ILE A 41 29.91 -16.81 -4.75
CA ILE A 41 29.72 -17.49 -3.47
C ILE A 41 28.85 -18.72 -3.78
N ALA A 42 29.14 -19.87 -3.17
CA ALA A 42 28.43 -21.11 -3.52
C ALA A 42 26.93 -20.95 -3.25
N ASN A 43 26.05 -21.56 -4.06
CA ASN A 43 24.58 -21.37 -3.92
C ASN A 43 24.03 -21.72 -2.52
N ALA A 44 24.71 -22.60 -1.77
CA ALA A 44 24.36 -22.93 -0.37
C ALA A 44 24.47 -21.71 0.57
N ASP A 45 25.12 -20.63 0.15
CA ASP A 45 25.34 -19.43 0.94
C ASP A 45 24.20 -18.40 0.80
N LEU A 46 23.25 -18.55 -0.14
CA LEU A 46 22.15 -17.59 -0.29
C LEU A 46 21.12 -17.68 0.85
N GLU A 47 20.67 -18.87 1.23
CA GLU A 47 19.72 -18.99 2.35
C GLU A 47 20.37 -18.59 3.68
N ARG A 48 21.65 -18.93 3.89
CA ARG A 48 22.43 -18.45 5.05
C ARG A 48 22.57 -16.93 5.07
N LEU A 49 22.70 -16.31 3.90
CA LEU A 49 22.73 -14.86 3.77
C LEU A 49 21.38 -14.26 4.19
N LYS A 50 20.26 -14.84 3.74
CA LYS A 50 18.91 -14.42 4.16
C LYS A 50 18.67 -14.63 5.65
N GLU A 51 19.11 -15.76 6.22
CA GLU A 51 19.05 -16.03 7.66
C GLU A 51 19.83 -14.95 8.44
N SER A 52 21.07 -14.67 8.03
CA SER A 52 21.89 -13.61 8.65
C SER A 52 21.23 -12.23 8.59
N PHE A 53 20.53 -11.92 7.50
CA PHE A 53 19.74 -10.69 7.38
C PHE A 53 18.49 -10.69 8.29
N GLY A 54 17.84 -11.84 8.46
CA GLY A 54 16.71 -12.01 9.39
C GLY A 54 17.13 -11.80 10.85
N ASP A 55 18.26 -12.39 11.23
CA ASP A 55 18.84 -12.21 12.57
C ASP A 55 19.26 -10.76 12.80
N LEU A 56 19.94 -10.16 11.81
CA LEU A 56 20.30 -8.74 11.86
C LEU A 56 19.07 -7.85 12.00
N PHE A 57 17.99 -8.14 11.27
CA PHE A 57 16.74 -7.39 11.38
C PHE A 57 16.09 -7.51 12.76
N THR A 58 16.14 -8.69 13.36
CA THR A 58 15.61 -8.93 14.71
C THR A 58 16.34 -8.03 15.72
N ILE A 59 17.67 -8.01 15.67
CA ILE A 59 18.50 -7.14 16.50
C ILE A 59 18.21 -5.65 16.22
N LEU A 60 18.11 -5.28 14.94
CA LEU A 60 17.86 -3.88 14.58
C LEU A 60 16.48 -3.37 15.02
N ASN A 61 15.50 -4.25 15.23
CA ASN A 61 14.14 -3.84 15.63
C ASN A 61 13.88 -3.86 17.12
N ASP A 62 14.70 -4.53 17.91
CA ASP A 62 14.59 -4.51 19.34
C ASP A 62 14.92 -3.09 19.84
N THR A 63 13.90 -2.45 20.43
CA THR A 63 13.93 -1.07 20.91
C THR A 63 14.76 -0.90 22.17
N GLU A 64 15.02 -2.00 22.90
CA GLU A 64 15.78 -1.99 24.15
C GLU A 64 17.26 -2.31 23.91
N SER A 65 17.57 -3.07 22.86
CA SER A 65 18.94 -3.32 22.44
C SER A 65 19.53 -2.07 21.79
N SER A 66 20.23 -1.26 22.59
CA SER A 66 21.24 -0.35 22.05
C SER A 66 22.23 -1.16 21.20
N LEU A 67 22.74 -0.61 20.08
CA LEU A 67 23.80 -1.24 19.26
C LEU A 67 25.11 -1.52 20.04
N HIS A 68 25.15 -1.22 21.34
CA HIS A 68 26.16 -1.72 22.25
C HIS A 68 26.01 -3.23 22.37
N ASP A 69 26.92 -3.94 21.72
CA ASP A 69 27.01 -5.39 21.68
C ASP A 69 27.47 -5.98 23.02
N LYS A 70 26.67 -5.77 24.07
CA LYS A 70 27.00 -6.23 25.44
C LYS A 70 27.20 -7.75 25.49
N ASP A 71 26.43 -8.48 24.69
CA ASP A 71 26.40 -9.94 24.71
C ASP A 71 27.17 -10.58 23.53
N GLY A 72 27.82 -9.79 22.68
CA GLY A 72 28.54 -10.29 21.51
C GLY A 72 27.65 -10.75 20.34
N VAL A 73 26.32 -10.77 20.53
CA VAL A 73 25.33 -11.29 19.57
C VAL A 73 25.37 -10.51 18.25
N PHE A 74 25.44 -9.18 18.32
CA PHE A 74 25.46 -8.34 17.13
C PHE A 74 26.73 -8.53 16.31
N ASN A 75 27.92 -8.55 16.95
CA ASN A 75 29.16 -8.86 16.25
C ASN A 75 29.18 -10.28 15.70
N THR A 76 28.52 -11.23 16.36
CA THR A 76 28.41 -12.62 15.91
C THR A 76 27.60 -12.71 14.61
N VAL A 77 26.41 -12.11 14.59
CA VAL A 77 25.55 -12.07 13.39
C VAL A 77 26.23 -11.32 12.24
N LEU A 78 26.84 -10.16 12.53
CA LEU A 78 27.58 -9.41 11.52
C LEU A 78 28.78 -10.20 10.98
N GLY A 79 29.49 -10.94 11.84
CA GLY A 79 30.59 -11.81 11.44
C GLY A 79 30.13 -12.98 10.56
N GLN A 80 28.96 -13.55 10.82
CA GLN A 80 28.35 -14.58 9.96
C GLN A 80 27.97 -14.01 8.60
N LEU A 81 27.37 -12.81 8.57
CA LEU A 81 27.05 -12.09 7.34
C LEU A 81 28.31 -11.87 6.49
N ILE A 82 29.39 -11.37 7.08
CA ILE A 82 30.68 -11.14 6.40
C ILE A 82 31.25 -12.43 5.83
N LYS A 83 31.25 -13.52 6.62
CA LYS A 83 31.74 -14.84 6.17
C LYS A 83 30.95 -15.35 4.97
N THR A 84 29.66 -15.04 4.90
CA THR A 84 28.76 -15.45 3.83
C THR A 84 28.90 -14.56 2.60
N CYS A 85 29.31 -13.30 2.77
CA CYS A 85 29.42 -12.30 1.70
C CYS A 85 30.82 -12.18 1.05
N LEU A 86 31.88 -12.76 1.63
CA LEU A 86 33.24 -12.64 1.12
C LEU A 86 33.76 -13.97 0.55
N CYS A 87 34.31 -13.94 -0.68
CA CYS A 87 34.84 -15.14 -1.30
C CYS A 87 36.06 -15.69 -0.51
N ARG A 88 36.01 -16.98 -0.17
CA ARG A 88 36.98 -17.65 0.70
C ARG A 88 38.43 -17.55 0.22
N GLN A 89 38.65 -17.57 -1.10
CA GLN A 89 39.99 -17.65 -1.68
C GLN A 89 40.73 -16.31 -1.76
N ARG A 90 40.02 -15.17 -1.84
CA ARG A 90 40.67 -13.89 -2.17
C ARG A 90 40.36 -12.75 -1.23
N HIS A 91 39.21 -12.74 -0.56
CA HIS A 91 38.74 -11.54 0.14
C HIS A 91 38.37 -11.81 1.59
N ARG A 92 38.42 -13.06 2.05
CA ARG A 92 38.08 -13.42 3.43
C ARG A 92 39.03 -12.80 4.46
N GLN A 93 40.28 -12.54 4.07
CA GLN A 93 41.24 -11.85 4.93
C GLN A 93 40.89 -10.37 5.17
N ASN A 94 40.00 -9.78 4.36
CA ASN A 94 39.56 -8.39 4.51
C ASN A 94 38.27 -8.28 5.37
N SER A 95 38.05 -9.26 6.28
CA SER A 95 36.80 -9.36 7.04
C SER A 95 36.65 -8.23 8.06
N GLU A 96 37.75 -7.76 8.65
CA GLU A 96 37.71 -6.69 9.64
C GLU A 96 37.44 -5.32 8.99
N GLU A 97 37.93 -5.08 7.78
CA GLU A 97 37.61 -3.89 7.00
C GLU A 97 36.13 -3.87 6.59
N ALA A 98 35.60 -5.02 6.15
CA ALA A 98 34.17 -5.16 5.86
C ALA A 98 33.31 -4.89 7.11
N LYS A 99 33.70 -5.47 8.25
CA LYS A 99 33.07 -5.25 9.55
C LYS A 99 33.06 -3.77 9.91
N SER A 100 34.21 -3.11 9.82
CA SER A 100 34.34 -1.68 10.12
C SER A 100 33.45 -0.82 9.22
N GLN A 101 33.38 -1.12 7.92
CA GLN A 101 32.50 -0.40 6.99
C GLN A 101 31.02 -0.56 7.36
N TRP A 102 30.55 -1.79 7.58
CA TRP A 102 29.14 -2.05 7.87
C TRP A 102 28.73 -1.61 9.27
N LEU A 103 29.64 -1.65 10.25
CA LEU A 103 29.40 -1.01 11.54
C LEU A 103 29.19 0.49 11.38
N LYS A 104 30.01 1.19 10.59
CA LYS A 104 29.80 2.62 10.32
C LYS A 104 28.47 2.89 9.63
N GLU A 105 28.03 2.01 8.73
CA GLU A 105 26.73 2.09 8.09
C GLU A 105 25.58 1.92 9.10
N LEU A 106 25.66 0.93 9.99
CA LEU A 106 24.62 0.64 10.99
C LEU A 106 24.57 1.66 12.15
N HIS A 107 25.68 2.32 12.46
CA HIS A 107 25.70 3.45 13.40
C HIS A 107 25.15 4.74 12.79
N ASN A 108 25.06 4.84 11.46
CA ASN A 108 24.41 5.96 10.80
C ASN A 108 22.88 5.76 10.82
N ASP A 109 22.16 6.62 11.55
CA ASP A 109 20.72 6.49 11.75
C ASP A 109 19.91 6.45 10.46
N GLU A 110 20.26 7.29 9.48
CA GLU A 110 19.57 7.35 8.20
C GLU A 110 19.77 6.05 7.39
N LYS A 111 21.02 5.59 7.26
CA LYS A 111 21.31 4.34 6.55
C LYS A 111 20.69 3.13 7.26
N ARG A 112 20.76 3.09 8.59
CA ARG A 112 20.09 2.06 9.40
C ARG A 112 18.59 2.05 9.20
N HIS A 113 17.95 3.23 9.20
CA HIS A 113 16.52 3.36 8.94
C HIS A 113 16.15 2.89 7.53
N GLN A 114 16.91 3.29 6.51
CA GLN A 114 16.72 2.82 5.13
C GLN A 114 16.83 1.30 5.01
N LEU A 115 17.85 0.70 5.64
CA LEU A 115 18.02 -0.75 5.67
C LEU A 115 16.83 -1.45 6.36
N ARG A 116 16.38 -0.95 7.51
CA ARG A 116 15.18 -1.47 8.22
C ARG A 116 13.93 -1.39 7.33
N CYS A 117 13.73 -0.27 6.64
CA CYS A 117 12.59 -0.09 5.73
C CYS A 117 12.63 -1.09 4.56
N LYS A 118 13.79 -1.31 3.94
CA LYS A 118 13.94 -2.31 2.87
C LYS A 118 13.75 -3.74 3.38
N LEU A 119 14.37 -4.12 4.50
CA LEU A 119 14.23 -5.44 5.12
C LEU A 119 12.77 -5.76 5.47
N LYS A 120 12.04 -4.76 5.97
CA LYS A 120 10.63 -4.92 6.32
C LYS A 120 9.80 -5.35 5.12
N ILE A 121 10.09 -4.84 3.92
CA ILE A 121 9.39 -5.25 2.70
C ILE A 121 9.59 -6.75 2.49
N TYR A 122 10.84 -7.23 2.46
CA TYR A 122 11.15 -8.64 2.17
C TYR A 122 10.69 -9.62 3.26
N LEU A 123 10.87 -9.28 4.53
CA LEU A 123 10.56 -10.20 5.64
C LEU A 123 9.06 -10.27 5.92
N PHE A 124 8.33 -9.15 5.82
CA PHE A 124 6.86 -9.20 5.94
C PHE A 124 6.23 -9.80 4.68
N GLU A 125 6.78 -9.54 3.50
CA GLU A 125 6.29 -10.19 2.26
C GLU A 125 6.44 -11.71 2.32
N ARG A 126 7.51 -12.27 2.89
CA ARG A 126 7.66 -13.73 2.99
C ARG A 126 6.68 -14.38 3.98
N LEU A 127 6.43 -13.75 5.12
CA LEU A 127 5.42 -14.24 6.07
C LEU A 127 4.01 -14.17 5.50
N GLU A 128 3.74 -13.12 4.73
CA GLU A 128 2.48 -13.02 3.99
C GLU A 128 2.43 -14.02 2.84
N ASP A 129 3.48 -14.22 2.04
CA ASP A 129 3.51 -15.12 0.88
C ASP A 129 3.45 -16.60 1.25
N GLU A 130 4.10 -17.05 2.32
CA GLU A 130 3.90 -18.41 2.86
C GLU A 130 2.45 -18.62 3.33
N SER A 131 1.77 -17.55 3.78
CA SER A 131 0.35 -17.57 4.16
C SER A 131 -0.63 -17.23 3.02
N ILE A 132 -0.14 -16.73 1.87
CA ILE A 132 -0.92 -16.33 0.69
C ILE A 132 -0.85 -17.41 -0.39
N ILE A 133 0.30 -18.09 -0.55
CA ILE A 133 0.49 -19.16 -1.54
C ILE A 133 -0.17 -20.46 -1.07
N SER A 134 -0.30 -20.67 0.24
CA SER A 134 -1.35 -21.54 0.75
C SER A 134 -2.67 -20.78 0.70
N ILE A 135 -3.17 -20.50 -0.52
CA ILE A 135 -4.61 -20.39 -0.75
C ILE A 135 -5.12 -21.77 -0.38
N SER A 136 -5.35 -21.99 0.91
CA SER A 136 -5.92 -23.21 1.43
C SER A 136 -7.22 -23.33 0.66
N VAL A 137 -7.27 -24.25 -0.29
CA VAL A 137 -8.52 -24.71 -0.88
C VAL A 137 -9.43 -24.87 0.33
N PRO A 138 -10.53 -24.10 0.40
CA PRO A 138 -11.33 -24.10 1.60
C PRO A 138 -11.69 -25.57 1.87
N PRO A 139 -11.59 -26.03 3.13
CA PRO A 139 -11.72 -27.45 3.43
C PRO A 139 -12.94 -28.02 2.71
N PRO A 140 -12.85 -29.22 2.11
CA PRO A 140 -13.99 -29.84 1.44
C PRO A 140 -15.21 -29.78 2.37
N GLY A 141 -16.31 -29.19 1.90
CA GLY A 141 -17.53 -29.03 2.68
C GLY A 141 -17.84 -27.62 3.21
N THR A 142 -17.03 -26.60 2.94
CA THR A 142 -17.43 -25.20 3.24
C THR A 142 -18.56 -24.71 2.31
N ASP A 143 -19.45 -23.88 2.83
CA ASP A 143 -20.52 -23.22 2.06
C ASP A 143 -20.01 -22.02 1.23
N PHE A 144 -18.70 -21.76 1.28
CA PHE A 144 -18.06 -20.61 0.65
C PHE A 144 -17.28 -20.99 -0.61
N GLU A 145 -17.34 -20.12 -1.61
CA GLU A 145 -16.49 -20.18 -2.79
C GLU A 145 -15.73 -18.88 -2.98
N LEU A 146 -14.50 -19.01 -3.46
CA LEU A 146 -13.68 -17.87 -3.80
C LEU A 146 -14.34 -17.09 -4.94
N CYS A 147 -14.46 -15.77 -4.77
CA CYS A 147 -14.87 -14.85 -5.83
C CYS A 147 -13.79 -14.85 -6.92
N LYS A 148 -13.88 -15.77 -7.88
CA LYS A 148 -12.93 -15.86 -9.00
C LYS A 148 -12.93 -14.54 -9.78
N SER A 149 -11.83 -13.79 -9.69
CA SER A 149 -11.59 -12.68 -10.60
C SER A 149 -11.19 -13.27 -11.96
N LYS A 150 -11.90 -12.89 -13.03
CA LYS A 150 -11.71 -13.47 -14.38
C LYS A 150 -10.36 -13.13 -15.03
N THR A 151 -9.44 -12.46 -14.34
CA THR A 151 -8.27 -11.85 -14.95
C THR A 151 -7.01 -12.08 -14.14
N SER A 152 -6.09 -12.83 -14.77
CA SER A 152 -4.62 -12.82 -14.59
C SER A 152 -4.06 -13.34 -13.24
N PRO A 153 -2.82 -13.89 -13.24
CA PRO A 153 -2.07 -14.29 -12.06
C PRO A 153 -2.15 -13.29 -10.89
N ASN A 154 -2.20 -13.88 -9.71
CA ASN A 154 -2.29 -13.32 -8.37
C ASN A 154 -1.16 -12.31 -8.09
N ASN A 155 -1.22 -11.11 -8.68
CA ASN A 155 -0.15 -10.12 -8.58
C ASN A 155 -0.52 -9.04 -7.55
N LYS A 156 0.28 -8.92 -6.50
CA LYS A 156 0.22 -7.86 -5.48
C LYS A 156 0.14 -6.45 -6.09
N ALA A 157 0.85 -6.19 -7.18
CA ALA A 157 0.79 -4.92 -7.89
C ALA A 157 -0.63 -4.62 -8.45
N SER A 158 -1.39 -5.66 -8.83
CA SER A 158 -2.78 -5.50 -9.25
C SER A 158 -3.68 -5.07 -8.09
N VAL A 159 -3.51 -5.66 -6.90
CA VAL A 159 -4.22 -5.22 -5.69
C VAL A 159 -3.84 -3.79 -5.36
N GLN A 160 -2.54 -3.48 -5.39
CA GLN A 160 -2.02 -2.15 -5.14
C GLN A 160 -2.68 -1.10 -6.02
N PHE A 161 -2.73 -1.38 -7.33
CA PHE A 161 -3.34 -0.52 -8.32
C PHE A 161 -4.84 -0.35 -8.09
N LYS A 162 -5.56 -1.45 -7.79
CA LYS A 162 -7.00 -1.42 -7.49
C LYS A 162 -7.32 -0.62 -6.24
N VAL A 163 -6.59 -0.85 -5.13
CA VAL A 163 -6.77 -0.11 -3.88
C VAL A 163 -6.52 1.37 -4.12
N THR A 164 -5.44 1.72 -4.82
CA THR A 164 -5.12 3.12 -5.06
C THR A 164 -6.11 3.79 -6.00
N GLY A 165 -6.50 3.12 -7.08
CA GLY A 165 -7.57 3.61 -7.97
C GLY A 165 -8.86 3.85 -7.19
N LYS A 166 -9.24 2.90 -6.31
CA LYS A 166 -10.42 3.02 -5.48
C LYS A 166 -10.34 4.15 -4.46
N LEU A 167 -9.14 4.45 -3.95
CA LEU A 167 -8.93 5.57 -3.05
C LEU A 167 -9.11 6.93 -3.74
N LEU A 168 -8.58 7.03 -4.96
CA LEU A 168 -8.55 8.26 -5.77
C LEU A 168 -9.89 8.57 -6.45
N GLU A 169 -10.79 7.59 -6.61
CA GLU A 169 -12.14 7.83 -7.13
C GLU A 169 -12.86 8.91 -6.30
N PRO A 170 -13.52 9.90 -6.92
CA PRO A 170 -14.35 10.84 -6.17
C PRO A 170 -15.43 10.12 -5.34
N LEU A 171 -15.75 10.67 -4.17
CA LEU A 171 -16.80 10.12 -3.29
C LEU A 171 -18.18 10.35 -3.90
N GLY A 172 -18.93 9.25 -4.10
CA GLY A 172 -20.35 9.33 -4.42
C GLY A 172 -21.18 9.82 -3.22
N LYS A 173 -22.44 10.23 -3.47
CA LYS A 173 -23.35 10.73 -2.43
C LYS A 173 -23.47 9.79 -1.21
N THR A 174 -23.49 8.48 -1.47
CA THR A 174 -23.56 7.44 -0.42
C THR A 174 -22.23 7.20 0.26
N ASP A 175 -21.11 7.38 -0.44
CA ASP A 175 -19.77 7.24 0.14
C ASP A 175 -19.47 8.36 1.13
N ARG A 176 -20.13 9.53 1.03
CA ARG A 176 -19.95 10.65 1.96
C ARG A 176 -20.63 10.44 3.32
N LYS A 177 -21.54 9.47 3.43
CA LYS A 177 -22.32 9.26 4.65
C LYS A 177 -21.43 8.63 5.74
N PRO A 178 -21.49 9.12 6.99
CA PRO A 178 -20.87 8.44 8.12
C PRO A 178 -21.68 7.21 8.53
N GLY A 179 -21.06 6.32 9.29
CA GLY A 179 -21.73 5.15 9.86
C GLY A 179 -20.78 4.23 10.60
N HIS A 180 -21.31 3.10 11.08
CA HIS A 180 -20.53 2.05 11.70
C HIS A 180 -19.95 1.12 10.65
N ILE A 181 -18.64 0.95 10.65
CA ILE A 181 -17.97 -0.20 10.01
C ILE A 181 -17.79 -1.28 11.06
N TYR A 182 -17.92 -2.55 10.68
CA TYR A 182 -17.79 -3.67 11.59
C TYR A 182 -17.11 -4.86 10.94
N LEU A 183 -16.51 -5.69 11.81
CA LEU A 183 -15.90 -6.96 11.48
C LEU A 183 -16.52 -8.03 12.37
N ILE A 184 -17.12 -9.05 11.76
CA ILE A 184 -17.69 -10.21 12.48
C ILE A 184 -17.05 -11.51 11.98
N SER A 185 -16.94 -12.51 12.84
CA SER A 185 -16.50 -13.86 12.45
C SER A 185 -17.69 -14.80 12.25
N HIS A 186 -17.63 -15.66 11.24
CA HIS A 186 -18.63 -16.69 11.03
C HIS A 186 -18.62 -17.71 12.18
N PRO A 187 -19.77 -18.08 12.77
CA PRO A 187 -19.80 -18.97 13.94
C PRO A 187 -19.22 -20.36 13.68
N ARG A 188 -19.50 -20.91 12.50
CA ARG A 188 -19.08 -22.27 12.12
C ARG A 188 -17.72 -22.30 11.43
N GLU A 189 -17.23 -21.14 10.98
CA GLU A 189 -15.97 -21.01 10.26
C GLU A 189 -15.15 -19.85 10.86
N PRO A 190 -14.45 -20.04 12.00
CA PRO A 190 -13.79 -18.94 12.72
C PRO A 190 -12.70 -18.19 11.95
N LYS A 191 -12.23 -18.75 10.83
CA LYS A 191 -11.26 -18.12 9.91
C LYS A 191 -11.92 -17.29 8.80
N MET A 192 -13.26 -17.25 8.77
CA MET A 192 -14.06 -16.54 7.79
C MET A 192 -14.65 -15.28 8.43
N PHE A 193 -14.31 -14.13 7.89
CA PHE A 193 -14.67 -12.84 8.45
C PHE A 193 -15.53 -12.04 7.49
N LYS A 194 -16.56 -11.39 8.01
CA LYS A 194 -17.39 -10.46 7.24
C LYS A 194 -17.07 -9.04 7.64
N ILE A 195 -16.78 -8.23 6.64
CA ILE A 195 -16.73 -6.77 6.78
C ILE A 195 -18.04 -6.21 6.26
N GLY A 196 -18.59 -5.26 6.99
CA GLY A 196 -19.74 -4.52 6.50
C GLY A 196 -19.83 -3.13 7.12
N TYR A 197 -20.78 -2.35 6.63
CA TYR A 197 -21.17 -1.09 7.26
C TYR A 197 -22.67 -0.98 7.47
N THR A 198 -23.07 -0.06 8.36
CA THR A 198 -24.46 0.28 8.65
C THR A 198 -24.58 1.63 9.34
N THR A 199 -25.71 2.30 9.17
CA THR A 199 -26.10 3.45 10.00
C THR A 199 -26.94 3.05 11.21
N ARG A 200 -27.38 1.79 11.29
CA ARG A 200 -28.22 1.22 12.35
C ARG A 200 -27.68 -0.15 12.78
N PRO A 201 -26.69 -0.21 13.69
CA PRO A 201 -26.01 -1.45 14.10
C PRO A 201 -26.97 -2.53 14.60
N GLU A 202 -27.86 -2.19 15.52
CA GLU A 202 -28.79 -3.15 16.13
C GLU A 202 -29.67 -3.87 15.10
N ARG A 203 -30.31 -3.09 14.21
CA ARG A 203 -31.12 -3.65 13.10
C ARG A 203 -30.27 -4.56 12.22
N ARG A 204 -29.09 -4.09 11.82
CA ARG A 204 -28.20 -4.84 10.91
C ARG A 204 -27.69 -6.13 11.55
N PHE A 205 -27.37 -6.10 12.83
CA PHE A 205 -26.92 -7.27 13.58
C PHE A 205 -28.06 -8.25 13.80
N GLY A 206 -29.29 -7.77 14.00
CA GLY A 206 -30.49 -8.60 13.96
C GLY A 206 -30.67 -9.33 12.61
N GLU A 207 -30.45 -8.63 11.49
CA GLU A 207 -30.47 -9.25 10.15
C GLU A 207 -29.37 -10.32 9.98
N HIS A 208 -28.16 -10.07 10.48
CA HIS A 208 -27.07 -11.06 10.44
C HIS A 208 -27.35 -12.27 11.32
N ARG A 209 -27.92 -12.08 12.53
CA ARG A 209 -28.32 -13.20 13.39
C ARG A 209 -29.36 -14.08 12.71
N ARG A 210 -30.27 -13.46 11.96
CA ARG A 210 -31.19 -14.21 11.11
C ARG A 210 -30.45 -14.98 10.04
N CYS A 211 -29.35 -14.52 9.44
CA CYS A 211 -28.69 -15.25 8.35
C CYS A 211 -27.68 -16.31 8.82
N TYR A 212 -26.94 -16.04 9.90
CA TYR A 212 -25.76 -16.83 10.28
C TYR A 212 -25.82 -17.40 11.70
N GLU A 213 -26.93 -17.22 12.43
CA GLU A 213 -27.03 -17.54 13.86
C GLU A 213 -26.17 -16.59 14.70
N GLU A 214 -25.68 -17.02 15.86
CA GLU A 214 -24.90 -16.19 16.77
C GLU A 214 -23.47 -16.00 16.26
N PHE A 215 -23.18 -14.83 15.68
CA PHE A 215 -21.83 -14.48 15.24
C PHE A 215 -21.06 -13.75 16.36
N ASN A 216 -19.73 -13.81 16.30
CA ASN A 216 -18.89 -13.00 17.20
C ASN A 216 -18.55 -11.67 16.53
N GLU A 217 -18.84 -10.57 17.21
CA GLU A 217 -18.32 -9.25 16.84
C GLU A 217 -16.84 -9.19 17.21
N VAL A 218 -15.99 -8.93 16.22
CA VAL A 218 -14.54 -8.80 16.42
C VAL A 218 -14.17 -7.37 16.76
N THR A 219 -14.73 -6.41 16.02
CA THR A 219 -14.56 -4.97 16.25
C THR A 219 -15.62 -4.19 15.47
N SER A 220 -15.95 -2.99 15.95
CA SER A 220 -16.74 -2.00 15.21
C SER A 220 -16.26 -0.59 15.54
N ASP A 221 -16.41 0.33 14.58
CA ASP A 221 -16.12 1.73 14.80
C ASP A 221 -17.04 2.64 13.98
N TYR A 222 -17.36 3.82 14.51
CA TYR A 222 -18.08 4.87 13.79
C TYR A 222 -17.10 5.79 13.07
N ILE A 223 -17.22 5.87 11.75
CA ILE A 223 -16.27 6.60 10.89
C ILE A 223 -16.99 7.43 9.82
N PRO A 224 -16.35 8.51 9.33
CA PRO A 224 -16.75 9.10 8.07
C PRO A 224 -16.43 8.15 6.92
N TYR A 225 -17.07 8.39 5.78
CA TYR A 225 -16.81 7.68 4.54
C TYR A 225 -16.96 6.16 4.60
N VAL A 226 -17.86 5.67 5.46
CA VAL A 226 -17.90 4.27 5.92
C VAL A 226 -17.96 3.25 4.77
N ARG A 227 -18.75 3.55 3.73
CA ARG A 227 -18.87 2.72 2.54
C ARG A 227 -17.59 2.68 1.71
N ARG A 228 -16.90 3.82 1.57
CA ARG A 228 -15.61 3.88 0.85
C ARG A 228 -14.56 3.07 1.60
N ILE A 229 -14.55 3.15 2.93
CA ILE A 229 -13.59 2.42 3.76
C ILE A 229 -13.83 0.91 3.69
N GLU A 230 -15.08 0.45 3.76
CA GLU A 230 -15.41 -0.96 3.49
C GLU A 230 -14.87 -1.41 2.11
N GLN A 231 -15.13 -0.64 1.06
CA GLN A 231 -14.67 -0.96 -0.29
C GLN A 231 -13.15 -1.05 -0.39
N LEU A 232 -12.41 -0.18 0.30
CA LEU A 232 -10.95 -0.20 0.32
C LEU A 232 -10.41 -1.46 0.99
N ILE A 233 -10.97 -1.87 2.12
CA ILE A 233 -10.56 -3.11 2.80
C ILE A 233 -10.89 -4.33 1.94
N ILE A 234 -12.10 -4.41 1.38
CA ILE A 234 -12.48 -5.52 0.48
C ILE A 234 -11.55 -5.56 -0.74
N THR A 235 -11.18 -4.40 -1.29
CA THR A 235 -10.27 -4.32 -2.45
C THR A 235 -8.86 -4.80 -2.09
N GLU A 236 -8.36 -4.43 -0.91
CA GLU A 236 -7.07 -4.88 -0.37
C GLU A 236 -7.02 -6.41 -0.24
N PHE A 237 -8.12 -7.02 0.19
CA PHE A 237 -8.23 -8.48 0.31
C PHE A 237 -8.96 -9.15 -0.87
N SER A 238 -8.99 -8.51 -2.04
CA SER A 238 -9.74 -9.01 -3.21
C SER A 238 -9.29 -10.40 -3.70
N LEU A 239 -8.07 -10.81 -3.36
CA LEU A 239 -7.51 -12.14 -3.65
C LEU A 239 -8.00 -13.23 -2.69
N LYS A 240 -8.46 -12.82 -1.50
CA LYS A 240 -8.99 -13.69 -0.42
C LYS A 240 -10.47 -13.41 -0.20
N HIS A 241 -11.17 -12.99 -1.25
CA HIS A 241 -12.56 -12.59 -1.22
C HIS A 241 -13.46 -13.77 -1.57
N TYR A 242 -14.36 -14.12 -0.67
CA TYR A 242 -15.27 -15.26 -0.78
C TYR A 242 -16.73 -14.79 -0.80
N ARG A 243 -17.58 -15.62 -1.39
CA ARG A 243 -19.04 -15.54 -1.33
C ARG A 243 -19.61 -16.87 -0.92
N LEU A 244 -20.83 -16.89 -0.41
CA LEU A 244 -21.57 -18.16 -0.29
C LEU A 244 -21.82 -18.76 -1.68
N LYS A 245 -21.61 -20.07 -1.80
CA LYS A 245 -21.89 -20.88 -3.00
C LYS A 245 -23.35 -20.77 -3.39
N GLU A 246 -24.22 -20.90 -2.39
CA GLU A 246 -25.66 -20.80 -2.56
C GLU A 246 -26.18 -19.47 -1.99
N LYS A 247 -27.38 -19.08 -2.42
CA LYS A 247 -28.08 -17.97 -1.76
C LYS A 247 -28.39 -18.38 -0.33
N CYS A 248 -28.31 -17.43 0.60
CA CYS A 248 -28.73 -17.69 1.98
C CYS A 248 -30.19 -18.16 1.98
N ASN A 249 -30.44 -19.34 2.53
CA ASN A 249 -31.77 -19.93 2.65
C ASN A 249 -32.77 -19.03 3.42
N ARG A 250 -32.29 -18.15 4.31
CA ARG A 250 -33.14 -17.29 5.14
C ARG A 250 -33.44 -15.93 4.53
N CYS A 251 -32.51 -15.31 3.80
CA CYS A 251 -32.73 -14.00 3.17
C CYS A 251 -32.76 -14.00 1.64
N ASN A 252 -32.50 -15.14 1.01
CA ASN A 252 -32.42 -15.35 -0.44
C ASN A 252 -31.43 -14.42 -1.17
N LYS A 253 -30.42 -13.89 -0.46
CA LYS A 253 -29.37 -13.03 -1.02
C LYS A 253 -28.03 -13.77 -1.07
N SER A 254 -27.20 -13.42 -2.05
CA SER A 254 -25.80 -13.86 -2.09
C SER A 254 -24.97 -12.97 -1.18
N HIS A 255 -24.42 -13.52 -0.12
CA HIS A 255 -23.50 -12.80 0.75
C HIS A 255 -22.09 -12.85 0.16
N LYS A 256 -21.61 -11.70 -0.33
CA LYS A 256 -20.35 -11.55 -1.07
C LYS A 256 -19.32 -10.74 -0.31
N GLU A 257 -19.35 -10.71 1.01
CA GLU A 257 -18.52 -9.80 1.81
C GLU A 257 -17.67 -10.59 2.82
N TRP A 258 -17.31 -11.83 2.46
CA TRP A 258 -16.58 -12.74 3.33
C TRP A 258 -15.12 -12.84 2.93
N LEU A 259 -14.22 -12.87 3.90
CA LEU A 259 -12.78 -12.86 3.72
C LEU A 259 -12.17 -14.01 4.53
N GLN A 260 -11.40 -14.88 3.88
CA GLN A 260 -10.65 -15.95 4.56
C GLN A 260 -9.20 -15.47 4.77
N VAL A 261 -8.96 -14.80 5.89
CA VAL A 261 -7.69 -14.12 6.21
C VAL A 261 -7.33 -14.37 7.67
N ASN A 262 -6.04 -14.33 8.02
CA ASN A 262 -5.64 -14.31 9.41
C ASN A 262 -6.29 -13.12 10.15
N LYS A 263 -6.87 -13.37 11.33
CA LYS A 263 -7.56 -12.37 12.14
C LYS A 263 -6.69 -11.13 12.42
N ALA A 264 -5.42 -11.33 12.77
CA ALA A 264 -4.50 -10.24 13.11
C ALA A 264 -4.21 -9.36 11.89
N THR A 265 -3.97 -9.95 10.73
CA THR A 265 -3.77 -9.22 9.46
C THR A 265 -5.00 -8.40 9.08
N LEU A 266 -6.19 -8.99 9.19
CA LEU A 266 -7.44 -8.31 8.86
C LEU A 266 -7.74 -7.17 9.83
N LEU A 267 -7.52 -7.37 11.13
CA LEU A 267 -7.70 -6.35 12.16
C LEU A 267 -6.69 -5.20 11.99
N ALA A 268 -5.44 -5.50 11.63
CA ALA A 268 -4.43 -4.48 11.32
C ALA A 268 -4.85 -3.61 10.12
N SER A 269 -5.34 -4.22 9.04
CA SER A 269 -5.87 -3.46 7.89
C SER A 269 -7.12 -2.66 8.28
N PHE A 270 -8.06 -3.24 9.01
CA PHE A 270 -9.25 -2.54 9.51
C PHE A 270 -8.87 -1.28 10.31
N ASN A 271 -7.99 -1.44 11.32
CA ASN A 271 -7.55 -0.33 12.17
C ASN A 271 -6.79 0.73 11.39
N LYS A 272 -5.95 0.33 10.41
CA LYS A 272 -5.26 1.25 9.50
C LYS A 272 -6.24 2.13 8.73
N TRP A 273 -7.28 1.54 8.14
CA TRP A 273 -8.26 2.29 7.35
C TRP A 273 -9.22 3.12 8.22
N VAL A 274 -9.59 2.65 9.40
CA VAL A 274 -10.33 3.43 10.40
C VAL A 274 -9.53 4.66 10.83
N LYS A 275 -8.24 4.48 11.16
CA LYS A 275 -7.33 5.58 11.50
C LYS A 275 -7.20 6.58 10.36
N PHE A 276 -7.09 6.10 9.13
CA PHE A 276 -7.07 6.94 7.94
C PHE A 276 -8.35 7.77 7.79
N ALA A 277 -9.52 7.16 7.98
CA ALA A 277 -10.81 7.85 7.90
C ALA A 277 -10.98 8.93 8.98
N LYS A 278 -10.47 8.65 10.20
CA LYS A 278 -10.53 9.55 11.36
C LYS A 278 -9.36 10.54 11.45
N ALA A 279 -8.47 10.59 10.45
CA ALA A 279 -7.31 11.46 10.49
C ALA A 279 -7.74 12.94 10.67
N HIS A 280 -6.99 13.69 11.47
CA HIS A 280 -7.30 15.10 11.79
C HIS A 280 -7.48 15.95 10.52
N ARG A 281 -6.68 15.67 9.49
CA ARG A 281 -6.91 16.19 8.14
C ARG A 281 -7.80 15.21 7.40
N SER A 282 -9.05 15.59 7.15
CA SER A 282 -9.98 14.75 6.38
C SER A 282 -9.34 14.31 5.05
N PRO A 283 -9.38 13.01 4.71
CA PRO A 283 -8.77 12.49 3.48
C PRO A 283 -9.40 13.03 2.20
N TYR A 284 -10.63 13.53 2.27
CA TYR A 284 -11.39 14.04 1.13
C TYR A 284 -11.74 15.53 1.32
N ASP A 285 -11.90 16.26 0.22
CA ASP A 285 -12.45 17.62 0.22
C ASP A 285 -13.98 17.62 0.21
N GLU A 286 -14.58 18.81 0.18
CA GLU A 286 -16.05 19.00 0.22
C GLU A 286 -16.72 18.49 -1.07
N GLU A 287 -15.97 18.50 -2.17
CA GLU A 287 -16.32 17.91 -3.46
C GLU A 287 -16.11 16.39 -3.50
N GLY A 288 -15.54 15.80 -2.44
CA GLY A 288 -15.31 14.38 -2.30
C GLY A 288 -14.09 13.86 -3.09
N ASN A 289 -13.20 14.73 -3.55
CA ASN A 289 -11.94 14.33 -4.16
C ASN A 289 -10.88 14.05 -3.08
N PHE A 290 -9.97 13.12 -3.37
CA PHE A 290 -8.91 12.77 -2.45
C PHE A 290 -7.82 13.85 -2.38
N LYS A 291 -7.43 14.26 -1.16
CA LYS A 291 -6.43 15.33 -0.93
C LYS A 291 -4.99 14.80 -1.00
N THR A 292 -4.53 14.45 -2.20
CA THR A 292 -3.19 13.87 -2.46
C THR A 292 -2.02 14.67 -1.89
N LYS A 293 -2.14 16.00 -1.75
CA LYS A 293 -1.05 16.87 -1.28
C LYS A 293 -0.85 16.84 0.24
N THR A 294 -1.89 16.51 1.00
CA THR A 294 -1.91 16.73 2.46
C THR A 294 -2.07 15.47 3.28
N VAL A 295 -2.39 14.35 2.62
CA VAL A 295 -2.76 13.08 3.25
C VAL A 295 -1.84 11.99 2.72
N ALA A 296 -1.07 11.39 3.63
CA ALA A 296 -0.22 10.25 3.29
C ALA A 296 -1.08 9.04 2.90
N LEU A 297 -0.63 8.32 1.88
CA LEU A 297 -1.33 7.13 1.40
C LEU A 297 -1.06 5.94 2.34
N PRO A 298 -2.11 5.29 2.89
CA PRO A 298 -1.90 4.09 3.68
C PRO A 298 -1.46 2.95 2.75
N PRO A 299 -0.48 2.11 3.16
CA PRO A 299 -0.18 0.88 2.45
C PRO A 299 -1.45 0.03 2.29
N PRO A 300 -1.64 -0.73 1.20
CA PRO A 300 -0.68 -0.95 0.14
C PRO A 300 -0.66 0.15 -0.93
N CYS A 301 -1.40 1.27 -0.83
CA CYS A 301 -1.49 2.26 -1.91
C CYS A 301 -0.13 2.66 -2.50
N MET A 302 -0.06 2.83 -3.83
CA MET A 302 1.15 3.31 -4.51
C MET A 302 1.30 4.81 -4.32
N ASP A 303 2.53 5.26 -4.03
CA ASP A 303 2.88 6.68 -4.08
C ASP A 303 2.82 7.17 -5.53
N PHE A 304 1.67 7.71 -5.93
CA PHE A 304 1.56 8.51 -7.15
C PHE A 304 2.21 9.87 -6.89
N LYS A 305 3.55 9.90 -6.83
CA LYS A 305 4.25 11.16 -7.09
C LYS A 305 3.93 11.50 -8.54
N THR A 306 2.97 12.41 -8.73
CA THR A 306 2.69 12.98 -10.05
C THR A 306 4.04 13.41 -10.62
N PRO A 307 4.45 12.93 -11.81
CA PRO A 307 5.73 13.32 -12.38
C PRO A 307 5.76 14.85 -12.38
N SER A 308 6.64 15.42 -11.54
CA SER A 308 6.81 16.86 -11.48
C SER A 308 7.12 17.29 -12.91
N PRO A 309 6.37 18.23 -13.51
CA PRO A 309 6.63 18.66 -14.87
C PRO A 309 8.10 19.04 -14.93
N THR A 310 8.89 18.25 -15.67
CA THR A 310 10.30 18.52 -15.86
C THR A 310 10.36 19.94 -16.40
N PRO A 311 11.10 20.87 -15.77
CA PRO A 311 11.19 22.23 -16.30
C PRO A 311 11.70 22.11 -17.73
N THR A 312 10.81 22.33 -18.69
CA THR A 312 11.18 22.43 -20.09
C THR A 312 12.17 23.57 -20.12
N LYS A 313 13.44 23.25 -20.39
CA LYS A 313 14.48 24.24 -20.62
C LYS A 313 13.95 25.16 -21.72
N LYS A 314 13.39 26.31 -21.32
CA LYS A 314 13.10 27.42 -22.23
C LYS A 314 14.43 27.69 -22.89
N GLY A 315 14.52 27.35 -24.17
CA GLY A 315 15.67 27.70 -24.99
C GLY A 315 15.93 29.18 -24.79
N SER A 316 17.14 29.48 -24.33
CA SER A 316 17.71 30.82 -24.30
C SER A 316 17.67 31.35 -25.74
N ARG A 317 16.59 32.07 -26.07
CA ARG A 317 16.47 32.80 -27.33
C ARG A 317 17.45 33.97 -27.24
N ARG A 318 18.58 33.84 -27.94
CA ARG A 318 19.52 34.94 -28.18
C ARG A 318 18.74 36.12 -28.74
N GLN A 319 18.68 37.21 -27.98
CA GLN A 319 18.31 38.52 -28.50
C GLN A 319 19.43 38.98 -29.43
N SER A 320 19.09 39.23 -30.68
CA SER A 320 19.86 40.06 -31.60
C SER A 320 19.22 41.44 -31.61
N ASP A 321 20.06 42.45 -31.37
CA ASP A 321 19.75 43.87 -31.45
C ASP A 321 19.19 44.25 -32.83
N GLY A 322 18.21 45.17 -32.84
CA GLY A 322 17.64 45.71 -34.08
C GLY A 322 16.50 46.69 -33.85
N ALA A 323 16.88 47.96 -33.62
CA ALA A 323 16.23 49.24 -33.95
C ALA A 323 14.68 49.41 -33.97
N SER A 324 14.23 50.40 -33.18
CA SER A 324 13.02 51.27 -33.32
C SER A 324 12.89 51.92 -34.72
N PRO A 325 11.79 52.62 -35.12
CA PRO A 325 10.70 53.29 -34.36
C PRO A 325 9.27 52.93 -34.91
N GLN A 326 8.10 53.42 -34.49
CA GLN A 326 7.66 54.77 -34.09
C GLN A 326 6.19 54.74 -33.59
N GLU A 327 5.84 55.73 -32.75
CA GLU A 327 4.54 56.32 -32.35
C GLU A 327 3.18 55.72 -32.78
N SER A 328 2.25 55.58 -31.81
CA SER A 328 1.11 56.50 -31.62
C SER A 328 0.11 56.01 -30.55
N THR A 329 -0.11 56.85 -29.55
CA THR A 329 -1.28 56.92 -28.63
C THR A 329 -2.51 57.53 -29.38
N PRO A 330 -3.72 57.72 -28.79
CA PRO A 330 -4.29 57.29 -27.50
C PRO A 330 -5.76 56.74 -27.60
N SER A 331 -6.38 56.31 -26.49
CA SER A 331 -7.66 56.86 -25.97
C SER A 331 -8.42 55.92 -24.99
N LYS A 332 -8.75 56.50 -23.82
CA LYS A 332 -9.97 56.40 -22.95
C LYS A 332 -10.89 55.17 -23.09
N SER A 333 -11.43 54.54 -22.04
CA SER A 333 -12.27 55.13 -20.97
C SER A 333 -12.68 54.06 -19.92
N ALA A 334 -12.61 54.47 -18.64
CA ALA A 334 -13.57 54.39 -17.52
C ALA A 334 -14.64 53.27 -17.33
N PRO A 335 -15.16 53.10 -16.08
CA PRO A 335 -15.72 51.87 -15.51
C PRO A 335 -17.25 51.88 -15.39
N VAL A 336 -17.87 50.72 -15.12
CA VAL A 336 -19.28 50.64 -14.67
C VAL A 336 -19.44 49.61 -13.56
N LYS A 337 -19.96 50.11 -12.43
CA LYS A 337 -20.57 49.39 -11.30
C LYS A 337 -21.97 48.92 -11.70
N SER A 338 -22.44 47.83 -11.10
CA SER A 338 -23.81 47.81 -10.57
C SER A 338 -23.97 46.79 -9.44
N ASP A 339 -24.38 47.33 -8.29
CA ASP A 339 -25.06 46.69 -7.18
C ASP A 339 -26.43 46.10 -7.59
N ILE A 340 -27.03 45.25 -6.73
CA ILE A 340 -28.39 45.40 -6.13
C ILE A 340 -29.09 44.05 -5.80
N ARG A 341 -29.53 43.95 -4.51
CA ARG A 341 -30.66 43.22 -3.84
C ARG A 341 -30.63 41.69 -3.81
N THR A 342 -30.82 40.96 -2.69
CA THR A 342 -31.70 41.02 -1.50
C THR A 342 -33.20 40.87 -1.77
N ILE A 343 -33.76 39.72 -1.38
CA ILE A 343 -35.12 39.31 -0.91
C ILE A 343 -34.97 37.76 -0.80
N GLY A 344 -35.25 37.00 0.27
CA GLY A 344 -36.17 37.14 1.40
C GLY A 344 -37.42 36.31 1.11
N GLU A 345 -37.51 35.06 1.59
CA GLU A 345 -38.79 34.46 2.06
C GLU A 345 -38.62 33.03 2.60
N GLU A 346 -39.30 32.81 3.71
CA GLU A 346 -39.56 31.56 4.41
C GLU A 346 -40.56 30.70 3.63
N VAL A 347 -40.73 29.43 4.04
CA VAL A 347 -42.00 28.71 4.29
C VAL A 347 -41.77 27.19 4.15
N SER A 348 -41.91 26.54 5.30
CA SER A 348 -42.69 25.34 5.65
C SER A 348 -42.70 24.02 4.84
N GLU A 349 -42.96 22.99 5.65
CA GLU A 349 -43.67 21.73 5.38
C GLU A 349 -42.87 20.50 4.92
N SER A 350 -42.57 19.67 5.93
CA SER A 350 -42.95 18.26 6.02
C SER A 350 -43.41 17.56 4.74
N ASN A 351 -42.68 16.51 4.36
CA ASN A 351 -43.29 15.28 3.86
C ASN A 351 -42.47 14.05 4.26
N SER A 352 -43.19 13.11 4.87
CA SER A 352 -42.85 11.70 5.00
C SER A 352 -42.80 11.07 3.62
N ASP A 353 -41.76 10.29 3.33
CA ASP A 353 -41.79 9.37 2.19
C ASP A 353 -41.09 8.05 2.50
N ASP A 354 -41.89 7.00 2.43
CA ASP A 354 -41.51 5.60 2.35
C ASP A 354 -40.60 5.37 1.14
N SER A 355 -39.41 4.80 1.36
CA SER A 355 -38.56 4.34 0.26
C SER A 355 -38.41 2.83 0.29
N ASP A 356 -39.33 2.18 -0.43
CA ASP A 356 -39.26 0.84 -0.97
C ASP A 356 -38.01 0.70 -1.87
N TYR A 357 -37.04 -0.13 -1.46
CA TYR A 357 -35.81 -0.36 -2.22
C TYR A 357 -36.01 -1.50 -3.23
N GLY A 358 -36.70 -1.18 -4.32
CA GLY A 358 -36.74 -1.98 -5.54
C GLY A 358 -35.39 -1.98 -6.26
N CYS A 359 -34.71 -3.13 -6.29
CA CYS A 359 -33.51 -3.36 -7.08
C CYS A 359 -33.87 -3.51 -8.57
N LYS A 360 -33.90 -2.41 -9.32
CA LYS A 360 -33.93 -2.45 -10.79
C LYS A 360 -32.51 -2.61 -11.34
N THR A 361 -32.32 -3.69 -12.09
CA THR A 361 -31.18 -3.95 -12.95
C THR A 361 -31.27 -3.09 -14.20
N ASP A 362 -30.34 -2.14 -14.39
CA ASP A 362 -30.17 -1.47 -15.67
C ASP A 362 -28.91 -1.93 -16.40
N HIS A 363 -29.13 -2.26 -17.67
CA HIS A 363 -28.16 -2.66 -18.65
C HIS A 363 -27.26 -1.49 -19.07
N SER A 364 -26.00 -1.83 -19.35
CA SER A 364 -25.20 -1.27 -20.44
C SER A 364 -25.07 0.26 -20.52
N ARG A 365 -24.07 0.80 -19.81
CA ARG A 365 -23.38 2.03 -20.24
C ARG A 365 -21.88 1.78 -20.24
N VAL A 366 -21.36 1.34 -21.40
CA VAL A 366 -19.93 1.15 -21.67
C VAL A 366 -19.23 2.51 -21.48
N SER A 367 -18.40 2.60 -20.44
CA SER A 367 -17.63 3.80 -20.11
C SER A 367 -16.49 3.99 -21.12
N ARG A 368 -16.49 5.17 -21.78
CA ARG A 368 -15.52 5.66 -22.77
C ARG A 368 -14.13 5.98 -22.20
N LEU A 369 -13.70 5.34 -21.12
CA LEU A 369 -12.37 5.59 -20.52
C LEU A 369 -11.23 4.77 -21.15
N SER A 370 -11.54 3.73 -21.92
CA SER A 370 -10.54 2.82 -22.51
C SER A 370 -9.89 3.34 -23.81
N VAL A 371 -10.45 4.38 -24.45
CA VAL A 371 -10.01 4.85 -25.78
C VAL A 371 -8.88 5.89 -25.70
N ARG A 372 -8.67 6.55 -24.55
CA ARG A 372 -7.66 7.62 -24.43
C ARG A 372 -6.26 7.15 -24.03
N LEU A 373 -6.06 5.85 -23.75
CA LEU A 373 -4.74 5.29 -23.41
C LEU A 373 -4.08 4.49 -24.54
N ALA A 374 -4.75 4.32 -25.69
CA ALA A 374 -4.23 3.55 -26.84
C ALA A 374 -3.55 4.42 -27.92
N ALA A 375 -3.54 5.75 -27.81
CA ALA A 375 -3.01 6.64 -28.86
C ALA A 375 -1.57 7.16 -28.62
N ALA A 376 -0.79 6.56 -27.70
CA ALA A 376 0.57 7.01 -27.38
C ALA A 376 1.67 5.97 -27.69
N ARG A 377 1.36 4.92 -28.46
CA ARG A 377 2.38 4.00 -28.99
C ARG A 377 1.96 3.52 -30.38
N ILE A 378 2.45 4.19 -31.40
CA ILE A 378 2.95 3.66 -32.69
C ILE A 378 3.31 4.89 -33.55
N LYS A 379 4.61 5.01 -33.85
CA LYS A 379 5.31 5.88 -34.81
C LYS A 379 5.12 7.40 -34.72
#